data_AF-A0AA42ZZX0-F1
#
_entry.id   AF-A0AA42ZZX0-F1
#
_cell.length_a   1.000
_cell.length_b   1.000
_cell.length_c   1.000
_cell.angle_alpha   90.00
_cell.angle_beta   90.00
_cell.angle_gamma   90.00
#
_symmetry.space_group_name_H-M   'P 1'
#
loop_
_entity.id
_entity.type
_entity.pdbx_description
1 polymer ?
#
loop_
_entity_poly.entity_id
_entity_poly.type
_entity_poly.pdbx_seq_one_letter_code
_entity_poly.pdbx_strand_id
1 'polypeptide(L)'
;MAKKTTTIIFTFMAVLLFGVLVQEVQAVEAITTTDVVKTAYKVENLVRIADNVVIMFDSSGSMGEPFGDSGMTKLQAAKKLLKQRTDAFPGEYSDLNVGLYLYTPPANTAANAPNA
;
A
#
# COMPACT_ATOMS: atom_id res chain seq x y z
N MET A 1 34.67 -78.96 42.24
CA MET A 1 34.78 -77.65 41.55
C MET A 1 33.68 -77.39 40.51
N ALA A 2 33.05 -78.40 39.90
CA ALA A 2 32.07 -78.21 38.81
C ALA A 2 30.78 -77.44 39.18
N LYS A 3 30.24 -77.61 40.39
CA LYS A 3 28.95 -77.01 40.78
C LYS A 3 29.00 -75.48 40.89
N LYS A 4 30.13 -74.92 41.36
CA LYS A 4 30.34 -73.47 41.54
C LYS A 4 30.57 -72.77 40.20
N THR A 5 31.26 -73.41 39.27
CA THR A 5 31.42 -72.94 37.89
C THR A 5 30.11 -72.97 37.12
N THR A 6 29.27 -73.99 37.28
CA THR A 6 27.95 -74.05 36.63
C THR A 6 27.01 -72.95 37.15
N THR A 7 27.00 -72.66 38.45
CA THR A 7 26.20 -71.54 38.99
C THR A 7 26.68 -70.19 38.46
N ILE A 8 27.99 -69.95 38.41
CA ILE A 8 28.55 -68.71 37.86
C ILE A 8 28.19 -68.54 36.38
N ILE A 9 28.27 -69.61 35.59
CA ILE A 9 27.89 -69.58 34.17
C ILE A 9 26.40 -69.29 34.01
N PHE A 10 25.53 -69.90 34.83
CA PHE A 10 24.10 -69.63 34.80
C PHE A 10 23.76 -68.18 35.21
N THR A 11 24.44 -67.63 36.22
CA THR A 11 24.26 -66.24 36.63
C THR A 11 24.76 -65.28 35.56
N PHE A 12 25.89 -65.58 34.91
CA PHE A 12 26.42 -64.79 33.80
C PHE A 12 25.46 -64.79 32.62
N MET A 13 24.91 -65.95 32.28
CA MET A 13 23.96 -66.11 31.17
C MET A 13 22.62 -65.41 31.47
N ALA A 14 22.16 -65.40 32.73
CA ALA A 14 20.96 -64.69 33.13
C ALA A 14 21.12 -63.16 33.07
N VAL A 15 22.28 -62.62 33.49
CA VAL A 15 22.59 -61.18 33.35
C VAL A 15 22.69 -60.79 31.87
N LEU A 16 23.24 -61.68 31.03
CA LEU A 16 23.35 -61.46 29.59
C LEU A 16 21.99 -61.54 28.89
N LEU A 17 21.05 -62.35 29.39
CA LEU A 17 19.67 -62.43 28.85
C LEU A 17 18.79 -61.24 29.26
N PHE A 18 18.96 -60.71 30.48
CA PHE A 18 18.18 -59.56 30.95
C PHE A 18 18.77 -58.19 30.55
N GLY A 19 20.06 -58.12 30.21
CA GLY A 19 20.74 -56.87 29.84
C GLY A 19 20.46 -56.34 28.43
N VAL A 20 19.79 -57.11 27.55
CA VAL A 20 19.59 -56.75 26.12
C VAL A 20 18.23 -56.10 25.85
N LEU A 21 17.42 -55.82 26.88
CA LEU A 21 16.10 -55.19 26.71
C LEU A 21 16.12 -53.67 26.82
N VAL A 22 17.21 -53.02 26.41
CA VAL A 22 17.20 -51.56 26.18
C VAL A 22 16.71 -51.35 24.75
N GLN A 23 15.39 -51.17 24.59
CA GLN A 23 14.83 -50.74 23.32
C GLN A 23 15.22 -49.29 23.08
N GLU A 24 15.99 -49.03 22.02
CA GLU A 24 16.18 -47.67 21.52
C GLU A 24 14.83 -47.15 21.04
N VAL A 25 14.32 -46.11 21.69
CA VAL A 25 13.16 -45.35 21.19
C VAL A 25 13.62 -44.70 19.89
N GLN A 26 13.29 -45.33 18.77
CA GLN A 26 13.49 -44.77 17.45
C GLN A 26 12.60 -43.52 17.34
N ALA A 27 13.19 -42.34 17.53
CA ALA A 27 12.53 -41.09 17.25
C ALA A 27 12.32 -41.01 15.72
N VAL A 28 11.08 -41.14 15.28
CA VAL A 28 10.70 -40.89 13.89
C VAL A 28 10.97 -39.42 13.62
N GLU A 29 11.93 -39.11 12.74
CA GLU A 29 12.15 -37.74 12.29
C GLU A 29 10.88 -37.25 11.62
N ALA A 30 10.29 -36.18 12.16
CA ALA A 30 9.16 -35.53 11.53
C ALA A 30 9.64 -34.94 10.20
N ILE A 31 9.22 -35.56 9.09
CA ILE A 31 9.40 -34.98 7.75
C ILE A 31 8.51 -33.73 7.70
N THR A 32 9.05 -32.60 8.15
CA THR A 32 8.44 -31.30 7.92
C THR A 32 8.69 -30.95 6.46
N THR A 33 7.78 -31.37 5.59
CA THR A 33 7.64 -30.72 4.29
C THR A 33 7.24 -29.29 4.56
N THR A 34 8.21 -28.38 4.51
CA THR A 34 7.96 -26.94 4.51
C THR A 34 7.21 -26.63 3.22
N ASP A 35 5.87 -26.70 3.28
CA ASP A 35 5.02 -26.12 2.25
C ASP A 35 5.23 -24.61 2.33
N VAL A 36 6.13 -24.11 1.50
CA VAL A 36 6.35 -22.68 1.30
C VAL A 36 5.06 -22.17 0.67
N VAL A 37 4.14 -21.68 1.50
CA VAL A 37 2.95 -20.97 1.06
C VAL A 37 3.46 -19.76 0.29
N LYS A 38 3.53 -19.87 -1.03
CA LYS A 38 3.80 -18.75 -1.92
C LYS A 38 2.58 -17.85 -1.83
N THR A 39 2.64 -16.84 -0.96
CA THR A 39 1.68 -15.75 -0.96
C THR A 39 1.78 -15.07 -2.32
N ALA A 40 0.88 -15.42 -3.23
CA ALA A 40 0.76 -14.74 -4.50
C ALA A 40 0.17 -13.36 -4.22
N TYR A 41 1.04 -12.35 -4.10
CA TYR A 41 0.59 -10.97 -4.07
C TYR A 41 0.04 -10.63 -5.45
N LYS A 42 -1.25 -10.27 -5.52
CA LYS A 42 -1.82 -9.66 -6.71
C LYS A 42 -1.19 -8.27 -6.84
N VAL A 43 -0.10 -8.17 -7.59
CA VAL A 43 0.45 -6.88 -8.00
C VAL A 43 -0.51 -6.33 -9.04
N GLU A 44 -1.50 -5.56 -8.59
CA GLU A 44 -2.31 -4.78 -9.52
C GLU A 44 -1.39 -3.72 -10.12
N ASN A 45 -0.99 -3.94 -11.38
CA ASN A 45 -0.37 -2.90 -12.19
C ASN A 45 -1.44 -1.84 -12.46
N LEU A 46 -1.57 -0.88 -11.56
CA LEU A 46 -2.38 0.31 -11.77
C LEU A 46 -1.72 1.13 -12.89
N VAL A 47 -2.16 0.89 -14.11
CA VAL A 47 -1.74 1.69 -15.27
C VAL A 47 -2.48 3.02 -15.18
N ARG A 48 -1.74 4.12 -14.98
CA ARG A 48 -2.30 5.48 -15.05
C ARG A 48 -2.86 5.70 -16.45
N ILE A 49 -4.18 5.85 -16.56
CA ILE A 49 -4.87 6.05 -17.85
C ILE A 49 -4.93 7.54 -18.21
N ALA A 50 -5.34 8.39 -17.26
CA ALA A 50 -5.34 9.85 -17.41
C ALA A 50 -5.50 10.50 -16.02
N ASP A 51 -4.87 11.65 -15.84
CA ASP A 51 -5.08 12.51 -14.67
C ASP A 51 -5.79 13.79 -15.16
N ASN A 52 -7.04 14.02 -14.71
CA ASN A 52 -7.86 15.15 -15.15
C ASN A 52 -8.11 16.11 -13.97
N VAL A 53 -7.98 17.42 -14.20
CA VAL A 53 -8.23 18.46 -13.20
C VAL A 53 -9.31 19.42 -13.70
N VAL A 54 -10.31 19.66 -12.87
CA VAL A 54 -11.36 20.65 -13.14
C VAL A 54 -11.22 21.79 -12.14
N ILE A 55 -11.02 23.00 -12.65
CA ILE A 55 -10.98 24.23 -11.86
C ILE A 55 -12.31 24.94 -12.07
N MET A 56 -13.13 24.97 -11.02
CA MET A 56 -14.34 25.80 -10.97
C MET A 56 -13.96 27.16 -10.40
N PHE A 57 -14.08 28.20 -11.21
CA PHE A 57 -13.58 29.53 -10.89
C PHE A 57 -14.73 30.52 -10.76
N ASP A 58 -14.77 31.25 -9.65
CA ASP A 58 -15.74 32.32 -9.45
C ASP A 58 -15.34 33.54 -10.30
N SER A 59 -16.26 34.02 -11.13
CA SER A 59 -16.11 35.27 -11.89
C SER A 59 -17.09 36.36 -11.43
N SER A 60 -17.65 36.24 -10.21
CA SER A 60 -18.55 37.22 -9.63
C SER A 60 -17.90 38.58 -9.46
N GLY A 61 -18.72 39.64 -9.39
CA GLY A 61 -18.21 41.00 -9.13
C GLY A 61 -17.39 41.10 -7.84
N SER A 62 -17.69 40.27 -6.84
CA SER A 62 -16.94 40.22 -5.58
C SER A 62 -15.48 39.79 -5.74
N MET A 63 -15.13 39.14 -6.85
CA MET A 63 -13.75 38.77 -7.19
C MET A 63 -12.89 39.97 -7.60
N GLY A 64 -13.53 41.09 -7.96
CA GLY A 64 -12.86 42.37 -8.18
C GLY A 64 -12.50 43.11 -6.89
N GLU A 65 -13.03 42.70 -5.74
CA GLU A 65 -12.74 43.33 -4.44
C GLU A 65 -11.31 43.03 -3.96
N PRO A 66 -10.75 43.86 -3.06
CA PRO A 66 -9.46 43.60 -2.44
C PRO A 66 -9.42 42.24 -1.74
N PHE A 67 -8.27 41.57 -1.86
CA PHE A 67 -7.95 40.37 -1.10
C PHE A 67 -7.22 40.75 0.18
N GLY A 68 -7.99 41.03 1.25
CA GLY A 68 -7.44 41.54 2.51
C GLY A 68 -6.55 42.77 2.29
N ASP A 69 -5.43 42.83 2.99
CA ASP A 69 -4.46 43.94 2.90
C ASP A 69 -3.37 43.71 1.84
N SER A 70 -3.57 42.75 0.93
CA SER A 70 -2.53 42.32 -0.03
C SER A 70 -2.23 43.32 -1.16
N GLY A 71 -3.05 44.37 -1.32
CA GLY A 71 -3.00 45.29 -2.46
C GLY A 71 -3.41 44.66 -3.81
N MET A 72 -3.86 43.41 -3.81
CA MET A 72 -4.38 42.70 -4.98
C MET A 72 -5.90 42.53 -4.89
N THR A 73 -6.57 42.38 -6.02
CA THR A 73 -7.95 41.86 -6.03
C THR A 73 -7.98 40.36 -5.77
N LYS A 74 -9.11 39.81 -5.32
CA LYS A 74 -9.30 38.35 -5.15
C LYS A 74 -9.01 37.60 -6.45
N LEU A 75 -9.40 38.15 -7.60
CA LEU A 75 -9.08 37.62 -8.93
C LEU A 75 -7.56 37.56 -9.19
N GLN A 76 -6.83 38.63 -8.88
CA GLN A 76 -5.37 38.68 -9.06
C GLN A 76 -4.67 37.69 -8.12
N ALA A 77 -5.10 37.63 -6.85
CA ALA A 77 -4.58 36.68 -5.88
C ALA A 77 -4.81 35.22 -6.32
N ALA A 78 -6.01 34.89 -6.80
CA ALA A 78 -6.34 33.55 -7.28
C ALA A 78 -5.50 33.16 -8.52
N LYS A 79 -5.34 34.07 -9.49
CA LYS A 79 -4.45 33.85 -10.65
C LYS A 79 -3.00 33.62 -10.22
N LYS A 80 -2.50 34.43 -9.28
CA LYS A 80 -1.15 34.28 -8.74
C LYS A 80 -0.97 32.94 -8.04
N LEU A 81 -1.94 32.52 -7.24
CA LEU A 81 -1.93 31.23 -6.56
C LEU A 81 -1.86 30.07 -7.55
N LEU A 82 -2.73 30.07 -8.57
CA LEU A 82 -2.73 29.02 -9.60
C LEU A 82 -1.37 28.94 -10.30
N LYS A 83 -0.81 30.09 -10.67
CA LYS A 83 0.53 30.15 -11.28
C LYS A 83 1.62 29.62 -10.35
N GLN A 84 1.63 30.03 -9.08
CA GLN A 84 2.59 29.55 -8.09
C GLN A 84 2.50 28.03 -7.89
N ARG A 85 1.29 27.46 -7.95
CA ARG A 85 1.11 25.99 -7.87
C ARG A 85 1.64 25.30 -9.11
N THR A 86 1.36 25.82 -10.31
CA THR A 86 1.92 25.28 -11.55
C THR A 86 3.45 25.36 -11.58
N ASP A 87 4.02 26.48 -11.13
CA ASP A 87 5.47 26.71 -11.09
C ASP A 87 6.18 25.85 -10.02
N ALA A 88 5.47 25.44 -8.95
CA ALA A 88 6.03 24.63 -7.88
C ALA A 88 6.23 23.14 -8.24
N PHE A 89 5.48 22.64 -9.23
CA PHE A 89 5.58 21.25 -9.69
C PHE A 89 5.79 21.19 -11.22
N PRO A 90 6.92 21.73 -11.72
CA PRO A 90 7.21 21.72 -13.14
C PRO A 90 7.40 20.27 -13.61
N GLY A 91 6.56 19.81 -14.54
CA GLY A 91 6.64 18.48 -15.14
C GLY A 91 5.73 17.41 -14.54
N GLU A 92 5.16 17.60 -13.34
CA GLU A 92 4.09 16.69 -12.83
C GLU A 92 2.73 17.00 -13.47
N TYR A 93 2.55 18.25 -13.88
CA TYR A 93 1.29 18.75 -14.43
C TYR A 93 1.25 18.84 -15.96
N SER A 94 2.35 18.51 -16.67
CA SER A 94 2.41 18.59 -18.14
C SER A 94 1.44 17.63 -18.82
N ASP A 95 1.16 16.51 -18.17
CA ASP A 95 0.36 15.42 -18.72
C ASP A 95 -1.10 15.49 -18.22
N LEU A 96 -1.44 16.52 -17.41
CA LEU A 96 -2.79 16.72 -16.91
C LEU A 96 -3.69 17.33 -17.98
N ASN A 97 -4.89 16.76 -18.12
CA ASN A 97 -5.97 17.43 -18.83
C ASN A 97 -6.66 18.40 -17.86
N VAL A 98 -6.48 19.70 -18.08
CA VAL A 98 -7.02 20.75 -17.21
C VAL A 98 -8.19 21.46 -17.88
N GLY A 99 -9.36 21.45 -17.24
CA GLY A 99 -10.52 22.25 -17.62
C GLY A 99 -10.72 23.40 -16.63
N LEU A 100 -10.87 24.63 -17.13
CA LEU A 100 -11.20 25.81 -16.32
C LEU A 100 -12.62 26.28 -16.68
N TYR A 101 -13.53 26.27 -15.70
CA TYR A 101 -14.93 26.63 -15.88
C TYR A 101 -15.30 27.80 -14.99
N LEU A 102 -15.89 28.82 -15.59
CA LEU A 102 -16.52 29.91 -14.85
C LEU A 102 -17.94 29.49 -14.45
N TYR A 103 -18.27 29.56 -13.16
CA TYR A 103 -19.62 29.20 -12.70
C TYR A 103 -20.52 30.41 -12.47
N THR A 104 -19.95 31.62 -12.49
CA THR A 104 -20.73 32.85 -12.32
C THR A 104 -21.04 33.46 -13.69
N PRO A 105 -22.32 33.73 -14.01
CA PRO A 105 -22.69 34.29 -15.31
C PRO A 105 -22.01 35.66 -15.53
N PRO A 106 -21.66 36.01 -16.79
CA PRO A 106 -21.09 37.30 -17.11
C PRO A 106 -22.00 38.44 -16.65
N ALA A 107 -21.44 39.48 -16.04
CA ALA A 107 -22.17 40.65 -15.52
C ALA A 107 -23.01 41.40 -16.58
N ASN A 108 -22.82 41.10 -17.87
CA ASN A 108 -23.59 41.65 -18.99
C ASN A 108 -24.36 40.61 -19.80
N THR A 109 -24.64 39.44 -19.22
CA THR A 109 -25.69 38.58 -19.78
C THR A 109 -27.00 39.11 -19.23
N ALA A 110 -27.55 40.11 -19.92
CA ALA A 110 -28.95 40.46 -19.77
C ALA A 110 -29.76 39.16 -19.73
N ALA A 111 -30.80 39.14 -18.91
CA ALA A 111 -31.69 38.01 -18.65
C ALA A 111 -32.45 37.44 -19.88
N ASN A 112 -31.91 37.59 -21.10
CA ASN A 112 -32.49 37.21 -22.38
C ASN A 112 -31.40 36.72 -23.36
N ALA A 113 -30.79 35.56 -23.09
CA ALA A 113 -30.17 34.77 -24.16
C ALA A 113 -30.91 33.43 -24.20
N PRO A 114 -31.84 33.22 -25.15
CA PRO A 114 -32.44 31.92 -25.32
C PRO A 114 -31.35 31.00 -25.87
N ASN A 115 -31.10 29.92 -25.13
CA ASN A 115 -30.45 28.67 -25.52
C ASN A 115 -29.69 28.71 -26.85
N ALA A 116 -28.36 28.71 -26.76
CA ALA A 116 -27.48 28.22 -27.81
C ALA A 116 -26.56 27.15 -27.21
#